data_AF-A0A1B6HWW9-F1
#
_entry.id   AF-A0A1B6HWW9-F1
#
_cell.length_a   1.000
_cell.length_b   1.000
_cell.length_c   1.000
_cell.angle_alpha   90.00
_cell.angle_beta   90.00
_cell.angle_gamma   90.00
#
_symmetry.space_group_name_H-M   'P 1'
#
loop_
_entity.id
_entity.type
_entity.pdbx_description
1 polymer ?
#
loop_
_entity_poly.entity_id
_entity_poly.type
_entity_poly.pdbx_seq_one_letter_code
_entity_poly.pdbx_strand_id
1 'polypeptide(L)'
;DGSPVTIWQIATTVSMIRAGMRLVPDAIYAALHCHHGLRLAGLAIVPSLIEALVVAVTSYFTLGYPIIWALCLGFLMCPNSPSVITPPMEGLMMAGYGEDKNIGVLVCGAAGLDVAFSVSVFDICISLLFQKKDLDTSQMFQKGAYDILIDLGGGFV
;
A
#
# COMPACT_ATOMS: atom_id res chain seq x y z
N ASP A 1 34.45 -1.11 -6.19
CA ASP A 1 33.36 -0.49 -5.43
C ASP A 1 32.00 -1.01 -5.88
N GLY A 2 31.85 -2.34 -5.88
CA GLY A 2 30.64 -3.03 -6.35
C GLY A 2 29.94 -3.70 -5.19
N SER A 3 29.27 -2.90 -4.35
CA SER A 3 28.45 -3.47 -3.29
C SER A 3 27.25 -4.19 -3.93
N PRO A 4 26.97 -5.46 -3.59
CA PRO A 4 25.91 -6.28 -4.21
C PRO A 4 24.48 -5.74 -3.98
N VAL A 5 24.36 -4.61 -3.29
CA VAL A 5 23.11 -3.96 -2.91
C VAL A 5 22.48 -3.22 -4.10
N THR A 6 23.28 -2.70 -5.04
CA THR A 6 22.78 -1.90 -6.16
C THR A 6 22.03 -2.75 -7.19
N ILE A 7 22.48 -3.98 -7.46
CA ILE A 7 21.82 -4.87 -8.46
C ILE A 7 20.41 -5.28 -8.01
N TRP A 8 20.21 -5.51 -6.71
CA TRP A 8 18.90 -5.91 -6.15
C TRP A 8 17.90 -4.77 -6.19
N GLN A 9 18.35 -3.55 -5.89
CA GLN A 9 17.53 -2.35 -5.97
C GLN A 9 17.10 -2.11 -7.42
N ILE A 10 18.03 -2.17 -8.37
CA ILE A 10 17.73 -2.01 -9.80
C ILE A 10 16.76 -3.11 -10.28
N ALA A 11 16.99 -4.37 -9.92
CA ALA A 11 16.12 -5.49 -10.32
C ALA A 11 14.69 -5.35 -9.76
N THR A 12 14.57 -4.86 -8.52
CA THR A 12 13.27 -4.61 -7.88
C THR A 12 12.55 -3.44 -8.53
N THR A 13 13.25 -2.33 -8.79
CA THR A 13 12.70 -1.17 -9.50
C THR A 13 12.22 -1.55 -10.90
N VAL A 14 13.00 -2.30 -11.67
CA VAL A 14 12.61 -2.77 -13.01
C VAL A 14 11.41 -3.71 -12.95
N SER A 15 11.32 -4.59 -11.95
CA SER A 15 10.14 -5.45 -11.74
C SER A 15 8.88 -4.64 -11.42
N MET A 16 8.98 -3.62 -10.56
CA MET A 16 7.86 -2.73 -10.25
C MET A 16 7.43 -1.89 -11.45
N ILE A 17 8.36 -1.35 -12.24
CA ILE A 17 8.05 -0.63 -13.48
C ILE A 17 7.33 -1.57 -14.47
N ARG A 18 7.83 -2.80 -14.64
CA ARG A 18 7.21 -3.78 -15.54
C ARG A 18 5.83 -4.22 -15.05
N ALA A 19 5.66 -4.42 -13.74
CA ALA A 19 4.37 -4.73 -13.13
C ALA A 19 3.37 -3.57 -13.28
N GLY A 20 3.81 -2.33 -13.06
CA GLY A 20 3.02 -1.12 -13.24
C GLY A 20 2.60 -0.90 -14.69
N MET A 21 3.50 -1.09 -15.66
CA MET A 21 3.15 -0.97 -17.09
C MET A 21 2.13 -2.01 -17.56
N ARG A 22 2.13 -3.21 -16.98
CA ARG A 22 1.10 -4.24 -17.23
C ARG A 22 -0.27 -3.90 -16.61
N LEU A 23 -0.30 -2.96 -15.66
CA LEU A 23 -1.49 -2.57 -14.91
C LEU A 23 -2.34 -1.50 -15.64
N VAL A 24 -1.74 -0.70 -16.52
CA VAL A 24 -2.31 0.59 -17.01
C VAL A 24 -3.48 0.50 -18.01
N PRO A 25 -3.79 -0.63 -18.68
CA PRO A 25 -5.10 -0.80 -19.32
C PRO A 25 -6.03 -1.72 -18.50
N ASP A 26 -5.60 -2.94 -18.17
CA ASP A 26 -6.54 -3.97 -17.73
C ASP A 26 -7.04 -3.79 -16.29
N ALA A 27 -6.22 -3.22 -15.39
CA ALA A 27 -6.64 -3.00 -14.01
C ALA A 27 -7.53 -1.76 -13.86
N ILE A 28 -7.29 -0.71 -14.66
CA ILE A 28 -8.14 0.49 -14.70
C ILE A 28 -9.49 0.14 -15.31
N TYR A 29 -9.52 -0.63 -16.41
CA TYR A 29 -10.78 -1.11 -16.97
C TYR A 29 -11.51 -2.09 -16.04
N ALA A 30 -10.81 -2.99 -15.35
CA ALA A 30 -11.44 -3.87 -14.35
C ALA A 30 -11.93 -3.10 -13.09
N ALA A 31 -11.26 -2.04 -12.67
CA ALA A 31 -11.71 -1.16 -11.60
C ALA A 31 -12.89 -0.26 -12.01
N LEU A 32 -12.96 0.15 -13.29
CA LEU A 32 -13.94 1.10 -13.83
C LEU A 32 -15.22 0.43 -14.39
N HIS A 33 -15.13 -0.74 -15.04
CA HIS A 33 -16.30 -1.44 -15.62
C HIS A 33 -17.05 -2.32 -14.61
N CYS A 34 -16.41 -2.69 -13.50
CA CYS A 34 -17.06 -3.57 -12.53
C CYS A 34 -17.71 -2.72 -11.44
N HIS A 35 -19.02 -2.95 -11.25
CA HIS A 35 -19.82 -2.56 -10.08
C HIS A 35 -19.29 -3.14 -8.73
N HIS A 36 -18.02 -3.57 -8.71
CA HIS A 36 -17.26 -4.28 -7.69
C HIS A 36 -15.98 -3.54 -7.26
N GLY A 37 -15.74 -2.30 -7.71
CA GLY A 37 -14.59 -1.49 -7.25
C GLY A 37 -14.50 -1.35 -5.72
N LEU A 38 -15.66 -1.32 -5.03
CA LEU A 38 -15.72 -1.37 -3.56
C LEU A 38 -15.21 -2.71 -2.98
N ARG A 39 -15.40 -3.82 -3.69
CA ARG A 39 -14.89 -5.13 -3.25
C ARG A 39 -13.38 -5.23 -3.45
N LEU A 40 -12.86 -4.60 -4.49
CA LEU A 40 -11.42 -4.49 -4.74
C LEU A 40 -10.74 -3.61 -3.68
N ALA A 41 -11.28 -2.42 -3.44
CA ALA A 41 -10.81 -1.52 -2.39
C ALA A 41 -10.95 -2.18 -1.01
N GLY A 42 -12.05 -2.91 -0.77
CA GLY A 42 -12.24 -3.69 0.45
C GLY A 42 -11.22 -4.81 0.61
N LEU A 43 -10.89 -5.53 -0.47
CA LEU A 43 -9.89 -6.60 -0.46
C LEU A 43 -8.46 -6.09 -0.26
N ALA A 44 -8.16 -4.85 -0.68
CA ALA A 44 -6.87 -4.22 -0.48
C ALA A 44 -6.74 -3.59 0.92
N ILE A 45 -7.72 -2.77 1.32
CA ILE A 45 -7.61 -1.86 2.48
C ILE A 45 -8.04 -2.51 3.79
N VAL A 46 -9.07 -3.37 3.77
CA VAL A 46 -9.60 -3.95 5.02
C VAL A 46 -8.62 -4.92 5.68
N PRO A 47 -8.01 -5.89 4.97
CA PRO A 47 -7.07 -6.81 5.61
C PRO A 47 -5.82 -6.07 6.10
N SER A 48 -5.28 -5.13 5.32
CA SER A 48 -4.10 -4.37 5.74
C SER A 48 -4.39 -3.45 6.93
N LEU A 49 -5.55 -2.81 6.98
CA LEU A 49 -5.94 -2.04 8.16
C LEU A 49 -6.01 -2.91 9.42
N ILE A 50 -6.57 -4.12 9.31
CA ILE A 50 -6.66 -5.05 10.44
C ILE A 50 -5.27 -5.52 10.86
N GLU A 51 -4.40 -5.90 9.92
CA GLU A 51 -3.03 -6.32 10.19
C GLU A 51 -2.22 -5.20 10.87
N ALA A 52 -2.28 -3.98 10.34
CA ALA A 52 -1.62 -2.81 10.92
C ALA A 52 -2.11 -2.54 12.36
N LEU A 53 -3.42 -2.63 12.60
CA LEU A 53 -4.00 -2.46 13.94
C LEU A 53 -3.57 -3.57 14.91
N VAL A 54 -3.55 -4.83 14.46
CA VAL A 54 -3.08 -5.95 15.30
C VAL A 54 -1.62 -5.78 15.67
N VAL A 55 -0.76 -5.37 14.71
CA VAL A 55 0.66 -5.07 14.98
C VAL A 55 0.81 -3.87 15.91
N ALA A 56 0.00 -2.82 15.74
CA ALA A 56 0.01 -1.65 16.63
C ALA A 56 -0.40 -2.02 18.06
N VAL A 57 -1.45 -2.81 18.24
CA VAL A 57 -1.89 -3.29 19.56
C VAL A 57 -0.82 -4.18 20.18
N THR A 58 -0.27 -5.11 19.42
CA THR A 58 0.77 -6.04 19.90
C THR A 58 2.05 -5.31 20.30
N SER A 59 2.48 -4.32 19.52
CA SER A 59 3.66 -3.50 19.82
C SER A 59 3.46 -2.58 21.01
N TYR A 60 2.24 -2.05 21.21
CA TYR A 60 1.88 -1.31 22.43
C TYR A 60 2.02 -2.18 23.68
N PHE A 61 1.47 -3.41 23.66
CA PHE A 61 1.53 -4.32 24.80
C PHE A 61 2.93 -4.93 25.05
N THR A 62 3.69 -5.21 23.99
CA THR A 62 4.97 -5.93 24.11
C THR A 62 6.15 -4.99 24.33
N LEU A 63 6.18 -3.83 23.65
CA LEU A 63 7.31 -2.89 23.71
C LEU A 63 7.02 -1.65 24.56
N GLY A 64 5.77 -1.44 25.01
CA GLY A 64 5.39 -0.26 25.80
C GLY A 64 5.52 1.06 25.02
N TYR A 65 5.54 1.00 23.68
CA TYR A 65 5.64 2.19 22.86
C TYR A 65 4.37 3.06 22.97
N PRO A 66 4.48 4.39 22.80
CA PRO A 66 3.29 5.24 22.71
C PRO A 66 2.43 4.83 21.52
N ILE A 67 1.10 4.92 21.63
CA ILE A 67 0.14 4.51 20.59
C ILE A 67 0.49 5.05 19.19
N ILE A 68 0.94 6.30 19.07
CA ILE A 68 1.28 6.89 17.77
C ILE A 68 2.50 6.20 17.12
N TRP A 69 3.50 5.83 17.92
CA TRP A 69 4.70 5.11 17.45
C TRP A 69 4.37 3.67 17.09
N ALA A 70 3.52 3.01 17.90
CA ALA A 70 3.03 1.67 17.64
C ALA A 70 2.23 1.60 16.33
N LEU A 71 1.41 2.64 16.07
CA LEU A 71 0.63 2.75 14.84
C LEU A 71 1.51 3.03 13.61
N CYS A 72 2.52 3.90 13.72
CA CYS A 72 3.54 4.05 12.67
C CYS A 72 4.23 2.71 12.36
N LEU A 73 4.61 1.95 13.38
CA LEU A 73 5.27 0.65 13.21
C LEU A 73 4.34 -0.37 12.54
N GLY A 74 3.05 -0.36 12.87
CA GLY A 74 2.03 -1.18 12.23
C GLY A 74 1.91 -0.92 10.73
N PHE A 75 1.72 0.35 10.32
CA PHE A 75 1.60 0.71 8.90
C PHE A 75 2.92 0.60 8.13
N LEU A 76 4.07 0.63 8.80
CA LEU A 76 5.36 0.36 8.18
C LEU A 76 5.54 -1.12 7.83
N MET A 77 5.02 -2.03 8.66
CA MET A 77 5.20 -3.48 8.53
C MET A 77 4.10 -4.18 7.73
N CYS A 78 2.92 -3.57 7.65
CA CYS A 78 1.76 -4.13 6.97
C CYS A 78 1.87 -4.26 5.43
N PRO A 79 2.50 -3.34 4.67
CA PRO A 79 2.44 -3.38 3.22
C PRO A 79 2.97 -4.70 2.65
N ASN A 80 2.13 -5.34 1.84
CA ASN A 80 2.49 -6.60 1.19
C ASN A 80 3.44 -6.37 0.01
N SER A 81 4.44 -7.24 -0.16
CA SER A 81 5.40 -7.08 -1.25
C SER A 81 4.80 -7.53 -2.60
N PRO A 82 4.59 -6.64 -3.58
CA PRO A 82 3.98 -7.00 -4.87
C PRO A 82 4.87 -7.93 -5.69
N SER A 83 6.19 -7.89 -5.46
CA SER A 83 7.18 -8.74 -6.12
C SER A 83 6.98 -10.24 -5.84
N VAL A 84 6.31 -10.58 -4.74
CA VAL A 84 6.08 -11.99 -4.36
C VAL A 84 4.75 -12.49 -4.93
N ILE A 85 3.76 -11.61 -5.06
CA ILE A 85 2.39 -11.95 -5.50
C ILE A 85 2.29 -11.93 -7.03
N THR A 86 2.98 -11.00 -7.69
CA THR A 86 2.86 -10.79 -9.15
C THR A 86 3.37 -11.97 -9.98
N PRO A 87 4.55 -12.56 -9.72
CA PRO A 87 5.08 -13.64 -10.57
C PRO A 87 4.24 -14.94 -10.56
N PRO A 88 3.78 -15.45 -9.40
CA PRO A 88 2.86 -16.59 -9.37
C PRO A 88 1.54 -16.30 -10.11
N MET A 89 1.04 -15.08 -10.00
CA MET A 89 -0.22 -14.69 -10.61
C MET A 89 -0.10 -14.52 -12.13
N GLU A 90 1.04 -14.02 -12.62
CA GLU A 90 1.37 -14.02 -14.05
C GLU A 90 1.44 -15.45 -14.61
N GLY A 91 2.01 -16.41 -13.85
CA GLY A 91 2.03 -17.83 -14.23
C GLY A 91 0.64 -18.46 -14.31
N LEU A 92 -0.26 -18.14 -13.38
CA LEU A 92 -1.64 -18.61 -13.37
C LEU A 92 -2.46 -18.05 -14.55
N MET A 93 -2.24 -16.77 -14.88
CA MET A 93 -2.85 -16.14 -16.05
C MET A 93 -2.38 -16.79 -17.35
N MET A 94 -1.09 -17.10 -17.49
CA MET A 94 -0.56 -17.82 -18.66
C MET A 94 -1.11 -19.24 -18.80
N ALA A 95 -1.53 -19.87 -17.70
CA ALA A 95 -2.14 -21.19 -17.68
C ALA A 95 -3.67 -21.17 -17.94
N GLY A 96 -4.26 -19.99 -18.20
CA GLY A 96 -5.69 -19.83 -18.49
C GLY A 96 -6.60 -19.87 -17.24
N TYR A 97 -6.05 -19.80 -16.03
CA TYR A 97 -6.87 -19.79 -14.81
C TYR A 97 -7.34 -18.36 -14.49
N GLY A 98 -8.66 -18.15 -14.46
CA GLY A 98 -9.27 -16.90 -14.00
C GLY A 98 -9.35 -15.78 -15.06
N GLU A 99 -9.19 -16.12 -16.34
CA GLU A 99 -9.34 -15.21 -17.49
C GLU A 99 -10.74 -14.57 -17.56
N ASP A 100 -11.79 -15.36 -17.32
CA ASP A 100 -13.20 -14.90 -17.39
C ASP A 100 -13.53 -13.72 -16.46
N LYS A 101 -12.76 -13.57 -15.37
CA LYS A 101 -13.02 -12.58 -14.31
C LYS A 101 -11.83 -11.67 -14.04
N ASN A 102 -10.76 -11.75 -14.84
CA ASN A 102 -9.54 -10.95 -14.67
C ASN A 102 -9.00 -10.92 -13.22
N ILE A 103 -9.08 -12.06 -12.51
CA ILE A 103 -8.78 -12.13 -11.07
C ILE A 103 -7.31 -11.80 -10.80
N GLY A 104 -6.40 -12.26 -11.66
CA GLY A 104 -4.98 -11.98 -11.53
C GLY A 104 -4.66 -10.48 -11.64
N VAL A 105 -5.30 -9.79 -12.59
CA VAL A 105 -5.15 -8.34 -12.77
C VAL A 105 -5.74 -7.58 -11.58
N LEU A 106 -6.90 -8.01 -11.08
CA LEU A 106 -7.53 -7.43 -9.88
C LEU A 106 -6.62 -7.57 -8.65
N VAL A 107 -6.08 -8.76 -8.38
CA VAL A 107 -5.21 -9.00 -7.23
C VAL A 107 -3.91 -8.20 -7.34
N CYS A 108 -3.29 -8.15 -8.52
CA CYS A 108 -2.10 -7.33 -8.74
C CYS A 108 -2.39 -5.83 -8.55
N GLY A 109 -3.55 -5.35 -9.01
CA GLY A 109 -4.00 -3.97 -8.79
C GLY A 109 -4.28 -3.66 -7.32
N ALA A 110 -4.93 -4.58 -6.60
CA ALA A 110 -5.18 -4.48 -5.18
C ALA A 110 -3.88 -4.42 -4.37
N ALA A 111 -2.88 -5.24 -4.70
CA ALA A 111 -1.58 -5.23 -4.04
C ALA A 111 -0.83 -3.91 -4.25
N GLY A 112 -0.93 -3.29 -5.44
CA GLY A 112 -0.37 -1.95 -5.68
C GLY A 112 -1.07 -0.86 -4.86
N LEU A 113 -2.40 -0.89 -4.81
CA LEU A 113 -3.20 0.05 -4.01
C LEU A 113 -2.95 -0.09 -2.50
N ASP A 114 -2.79 -1.31 -2.01
CA ASP A 114 -2.48 -1.60 -0.60
C ASP A 114 -1.16 -0.96 -0.16
N VAL A 115 -0.11 -1.10 -0.98
CA VAL A 115 1.20 -0.50 -0.71
C VAL A 115 1.12 1.02 -0.70
N ALA A 116 0.46 1.62 -1.69
CA ALA A 116 0.28 3.08 -1.74
C ALA A 116 -0.49 3.58 -0.52
N PHE A 117 -1.63 2.96 -0.20
CA PHE A 117 -2.45 3.33 0.95
C PHE A 117 -1.69 3.24 2.27
N SER A 118 -0.98 2.14 2.50
CA SER A 118 -0.23 1.93 3.75
C SER A 118 0.93 2.92 3.92
N VAL A 119 1.64 3.25 2.83
CA VAL A 119 2.70 4.26 2.84
C VAL A 119 2.14 5.67 3.12
N SER A 120 1.02 6.04 2.50
CA SER A 120 0.37 7.33 2.77
C SER A 120 -0.05 7.47 4.24
N VAL A 121 -0.66 6.42 4.81
CA VAL A 121 -1.07 6.43 6.23
C VAL A 121 0.14 6.49 7.16
N PHE A 122 1.22 5.76 6.85
CA PHE A 122 2.46 5.83 7.60
C PHE A 122 3.05 7.26 7.62
N ASP A 123 3.10 7.92 6.47
CA ASP A 123 3.65 9.26 6.34
C ASP A 123 2.85 10.29 7.14
N ILE A 124 1.52 10.20 7.12
CA ILE A 124 0.64 11.04 7.96
C ILE A 124 0.94 10.80 9.44
N CYS A 125 1.09 9.55 9.86
CA CYS A 125 1.33 9.23 11.26
C CYS A 125 2.68 9.78 11.74
N ILE A 126 3.71 9.73 10.90
CA ILE A 126 5.00 10.38 11.17
C ILE A 126 4.87 11.90 11.18
N SER A 127 4.15 12.49 10.24
CA SER A 127 3.89 13.93 10.17
C SER A 127 3.18 14.44 11.43
N LEU A 128 2.18 13.71 11.93
CA LEU A 128 1.51 14.01 13.20
C LEU A 128 2.44 13.88 14.41
N LEU A 129 3.40 12.96 14.36
CA LEU A 129 4.37 12.73 15.42
C LEU A 129 5.34 13.90 15.58
N PHE A 130 5.83 14.45 14.47
CA PHE A 130 6.72 15.61 14.46
C PHE A 130 6.00 16.95 14.69
N GLN A 131 4.70 17.06 14.36
CA GLN A 131 3.92 18.29 14.55
C GLN A 131 3.30 18.46 15.95
N LYS A 132 3.40 17.44 16.82
CA LYS A 132 2.80 17.45 18.17
C LYS A 132 3.38 18.50 19.13
N LYS A 133 4.32 19.33 18.69
CA LYS A 133 5.02 20.29 19.55
C LYS A 133 4.30 21.65 19.69
N ASP A 134 3.31 22.01 18.85
CA ASP A 134 2.76 23.38 18.92
C ASP A 134 1.27 23.66 18.57
N LEU A 135 0.37 22.70 18.26
CA LEU A 135 -1.02 23.08 17.84
C LEU A 135 -2.17 22.16 18.30
N ASP A 136 -3.34 22.80 18.50
CA ASP A 136 -4.64 22.25 18.90
C ASP A 136 -5.12 21.09 18.00
N THR A 137 -5.74 20.10 18.64
CA THR A 137 -6.24 18.83 18.08
C THR A 137 -7.11 18.98 16.81
N SER A 138 -7.75 20.15 16.60
CA SER A 138 -8.59 20.44 15.43
C SER A 138 -7.79 20.75 14.16
N GLN A 139 -6.59 21.32 14.28
CA GLN A 139 -5.73 21.64 13.14
C GLN A 139 -4.93 20.43 12.64
N MET A 140 -4.64 19.47 13.53
CA MET A 140 -4.00 18.20 13.17
C MET A 140 -4.85 17.38 12.19
N PHE A 141 -6.17 17.37 12.38
CA PHE A 141 -7.08 16.61 11.52
C PHE A 141 -7.20 17.23 10.12
N GLN A 142 -7.26 18.56 10.02
CA GLN A 142 -7.33 19.25 8.74
C GLN A 142 -6.03 19.06 7.95
N LYS A 143 -4.87 19.22 8.60
CA LYS A 143 -3.57 19.11 7.92
C LYS A 143 -3.27 17.67 7.47
N GLY A 144 -3.60 16.68 8.30
CA GLY A 144 -3.51 15.26 7.92
C GLY A 144 -4.42 14.93 6.72
N ALA A 145 -5.61 15.53 6.63
CA ALA A 145 -6.48 15.37 5.47
C ALA A 145 -5.92 16.06 4.21
N TYR A 146 -5.25 17.20 4.33
CA TYR A 146 -4.56 17.86 3.21
C TYR A 146 -3.34 17.06 2.73
N ASP A 147 -2.57 16.45 3.62
CA ASP A 147 -1.44 15.58 3.24
C ASP A 147 -1.91 14.33 2.48
N ILE A 148 -3.03 13.70 2.87
CA ILE A 148 -3.64 12.60 2.08
C ILE A 148 -3.93 13.06 0.65
N LEU A 149 -4.48 14.26 0.51
CA LEU A 149 -4.93 14.79 -0.78
C LEU A 149 -3.73 15.16 -1.68
N ILE A 150 -2.65 15.67 -1.08
CA ILE A 150 -1.39 15.95 -1.76
C ILE A 150 -0.65 14.66 -2.13
N ASP A 151 -0.61 13.66 -1.25
CA ASP A 151 0.11 12.41 -1.52
C ASP A 151 -0.61 11.57 -2.60
N LEU A 152 -1.94 11.51 -2.53
CA LEU A 152 -2.77 10.85 -3.55
C LEU A 152 -2.73 11.59 -4.91
N GLY A 153 -2.62 12.93 -4.88
CA GLY A 153 -2.53 13.77 -6.08
C GLY A 153 -1.11 13.85 -6.67
N GLY A 154 -0.09 13.82 -5.82
CA GLY A 154 1.33 13.91 -6.18
C GLY A 154 1.90 12.57 -6.66
N GLY A 155 1.36 11.44 -6.19
CA GLY A 155 1.71 10.11 -6.69
C GLY A 155 1.19 9.79 -8.11
N PHE A 156 0.40 10.68 -8.70
CA PHE A 156 -0.15 10.55 -10.06
C PHE A 156 0.54 11.44 -11.12
N VAL A 157 1.54 12.24 -10.73
CA VAL A 157 2.38 13.07 -11.63
C VAL A 157 3.69 12.36 -11.97
#